data_AF-A0A1M5YE79-F1
#
_entry.id   AF-A0A1M5YE79-F1
#
_cell.length_a   1.000
_cell.length_b   1.000
_cell.length_c   1.000
_cell.angle_alpha   90.00
_cell.angle_beta   90.00
_cell.angle_gamma   90.00
#
_symmetry.space_group_name_H-M   'P 1'
#
loop_
_entity.id
_entity.type
_entity.pdbx_description
1 polymer ?
#
loop_
_entity_poly.entity_id
_entity_poly.type
_entity_poly.pdbx_seq_one_letter_code
_entity_poly.pdbx_strand_id
1 'polypeptide(L)'
;MKQFFSESYSTVCVDANREQLEMRWKGIEQYCGRKEFKICELVKMFYLLTVNDDFFQDFISVFNEIDISFSRNNKKELSVLAGNILVHLMEHADFKLDIIFTIICLSKYNIDVLIPQVIEKAYTIFGYLSAETREREMACKIISTKSLKEYALKLKDLAEMGTEEITGLATTINTIASSISMLMQNQSETKKAIEVYHEDSNILAWLFGNWSNDLGIALTKKIAQKDVALILAKELADLVSVMPGPYPIVSFLNKMLDLCKSDTKNYSLVEMVDAIDGDMKQSIIEKYNCTSETPENTPILFSIKSARDVNKPEVWKHVVSSRMGFEIDSIQNSILDWAFLMYFECMLIKRLEM
;
A
#
# COMPACT_ATOMS: atom_id res chain seq x y z
N MET A 1 1.84 7.68 21.10
CA MET A 1 3.13 7.96 20.41
C MET A 1 4.33 8.01 21.35
N LYS A 2 4.43 8.95 22.31
CA LYS A 2 5.62 9.02 23.21
C LYS A 2 5.87 7.76 24.06
N GLN A 3 4.82 7.10 24.54
CA GLN A 3 4.94 5.84 25.28
C GLN A 3 5.51 4.72 24.39
N PHE A 4 4.92 4.52 23.21
CA PHE A 4 5.42 3.55 22.21
C PHE A 4 6.88 3.82 21.83
N PHE A 5 7.27 5.09 21.67
CA PHE A 5 8.66 5.47 21.43
C PHE A 5 9.57 5.07 22.59
N SER A 6 9.22 5.40 23.83
CA SER A 6 10.04 5.07 24.99
C SER A 6 10.23 3.55 25.14
N GLU A 7 9.16 2.78 24.96
CA GLU A 7 9.18 1.31 25.04
C GLU A 7 10.05 0.73 23.91
N SER A 8 9.82 1.13 22.66
CA SER A 8 10.62 0.65 21.53
C SER A 8 12.09 1.07 21.59
N TYR A 9 12.40 2.28 22.05
CA TYR A 9 13.78 2.78 22.16
C TYR A 9 14.60 2.05 23.23
N SER A 10 13.96 1.67 24.34
CA SER A 10 14.60 0.90 25.41
C SER A 10 15.10 -0.49 24.97
N THR A 11 14.62 -1.01 23.83
CA THR A 11 15.10 -2.30 23.28
C THR A 11 16.53 -2.23 22.75
N VAL A 12 17.04 -1.03 22.43
CA VAL A 12 18.38 -0.83 21.85
C VAL A 12 19.28 -0.03 22.78
N CYS A 13 18.73 0.94 23.51
CA CYS A 13 19.49 1.81 24.40
C CYS A 13 18.90 1.76 25.81
N VAL A 14 19.24 0.70 26.57
CA VAL A 14 18.71 0.43 27.92
C VAL A 14 19.09 1.53 28.93
N ASP A 15 20.28 2.12 28.77
CA ASP A 15 20.80 3.16 29.67
C ASP A 15 20.51 4.59 29.20
N ALA A 16 19.60 4.76 28.22
CA ALA A 16 19.27 6.07 27.70
C ALA A 16 18.66 6.96 28.80
N ASN A 17 19.30 8.10 29.07
CA ASN A 17 18.78 9.04 30.05
C ASN A 17 17.56 9.80 29.48
N ARG A 18 16.79 10.44 30.36
CA ARG A 18 15.57 11.17 29.96
C ARG A 18 15.86 12.28 28.94
N GLU A 19 16.98 12.97 29.08
CA GLU A 19 17.38 14.05 28.19
C GLU A 19 17.65 13.53 26.77
N GLN A 20 18.34 12.40 26.65
CA GLN A 20 18.56 11.70 25.38
C GLN A 20 17.24 11.29 24.72
N LEU A 21 16.31 10.70 25.49
CA LEU A 21 14.98 10.34 24.97
C LEU A 21 14.22 11.57 24.46
N GLU A 22 14.25 12.68 25.20
CA GLU A 22 13.62 13.94 24.79
C GLU A 22 14.27 14.53 23.52
N MET A 23 15.61 14.50 23.42
CA MET A 23 16.35 14.93 22.22
C MET A 23 16.03 14.06 20.99
N ARG A 24 15.97 12.74 21.16
CA ARG A 24 15.61 11.80 20.08
C ARG A 24 14.17 11.98 19.63
N TRP A 25 13.24 12.15 20.57
CA TRP A 25 11.85 12.45 20.25
C TRP A 25 11.71 13.76 19.48
N LYS A 26 12.44 14.81 19.89
CA LYS A 26 12.49 16.07 19.17
C LYS A 26 13.03 15.90 17.74
N GLY A 27 14.00 15.02 17.54
CA GLY A 27 14.50 14.65 16.21
C GLY A 27 13.43 13.98 15.34
N ILE A 28 12.63 13.08 15.91
CA ILE A 28 11.48 12.48 15.22
C ILE A 28 10.47 13.57 14.83
N GLU A 29 10.10 14.47 15.74
CA GLU A 29 9.18 15.57 15.46
C GLU A 29 9.73 16.51 14.36
N GLN A 30 11.01 16.85 14.41
CA GLN A 30 11.67 17.68 13.41
C GLN A 30 11.69 17.00 12.03
N TYR A 31 11.98 15.69 12.00
CA TYR A 31 11.95 14.92 10.76
C TYR A 31 10.52 14.87 10.19
N CYS A 32 9.53 14.54 11.02
CA CYS A 32 8.12 14.48 10.63
C CYS A 32 7.51 15.84 10.26
N GLY A 33 8.14 16.96 10.64
CA GLY A 33 7.74 18.30 10.22
C GLY A 33 8.11 18.66 8.77
N ARG A 34 8.80 17.77 8.05
CA ARG A 34 9.17 17.96 6.63
C ARG A 34 7.96 17.83 5.71
N LYS A 35 8.10 18.38 4.49
CA LYS A 35 7.05 18.31 3.45
C LYS A 35 7.12 17.02 2.61
N GLU A 36 8.32 16.49 2.44
CA GLU A 36 8.61 15.36 1.55
C GLU A 36 9.39 14.29 2.30
N PHE A 37 9.12 13.03 1.99
CA PHE A 37 9.69 11.88 2.66
C PHE A 37 10.12 10.82 1.65
N LYS A 38 11.35 10.32 1.80
CA LYS A 38 11.82 9.13 1.07
C LYS A 38 11.35 7.87 1.82
N ILE A 39 10.07 7.53 1.70
CA ILE A 39 9.43 6.42 2.43
C ILE A 39 10.16 5.09 2.20
N CYS A 40 10.48 4.79 0.95
CA CYS A 40 11.25 3.62 0.54
C CYS A 40 12.58 3.51 1.30
N GLU A 41 13.31 4.61 1.49
CA GLU A 41 14.60 4.61 2.19
C GLU A 41 14.42 4.50 3.72
N LEU A 42 13.37 5.09 4.28
CA LEU A 42 13.00 4.91 5.69
C LEU A 42 12.68 3.45 6.02
N VAL A 43 11.93 2.77 5.14
CA VAL A 43 11.59 1.35 5.33
C VAL A 43 12.84 0.47 5.19
N LYS A 44 13.71 0.73 4.20
CA LYS A 44 15.03 0.06 4.12
C LYS A 44 15.82 0.22 5.41
N MET A 45 15.92 1.44 5.96
CA MET A 45 16.60 1.69 7.23
C MET A 45 15.97 0.93 8.40
N PHE A 46 14.64 0.88 8.46
CA PHE A 46 13.90 0.10 9.47
C PHE A 46 14.25 -1.39 9.40
N TYR A 47 14.31 -1.97 8.19
CA TYR A 47 14.72 -3.35 7.95
C TYR A 47 16.24 -3.58 7.94
N LEU A 48 17.05 -2.59 8.36
CA LEU A 48 18.52 -2.68 8.36
C LEU A 48 19.15 -2.97 6.98
N LEU A 49 18.42 -2.65 5.90
CA LEU A 49 18.89 -2.78 4.53
C LEU A 49 19.77 -1.59 4.14
N THR A 50 20.50 -1.76 3.04
CA THR A 50 21.33 -0.69 2.47
C THR A 50 20.44 0.46 2.00
N VAL A 51 20.79 1.67 2.43
CA VAL A 51 20.13 2.92 2.03
C VAL A 51 21.05 3.76 1.19
N ASN A 52 20.48 4.70 0.43
CA ASN A 52 21.23 5.69 -0.31
C ASN A 52 22.05 6.60 0.64
N ASP A 53 23.30 6.88 0.27
CA ASP A 53 24.23 7.66 1.12
C ASP A 53 23.74 9.08 1.40
N ASP A 54 23.12 9.76 0.42
CA ASP A 54 22.59 11.11 0.60
C ASP A 54 21.43 11.11 1.59
N PHE A 55 20.53 10.12 1.48
CA PHE A 55 19.46 9.92 2.45
C PHE A 55 20.02 9.62 3.84
N PHE A 56 21.04 8.76 3.94
CA PHE A 56 21.65 8.40 5.21
C PHE A 56 22.27 9.62 5.92
N GLN A 57 23.01 10.46 5.19
CA GLN A 57 23.59 11.69 5.76
C GLN A 57 22.51 12.68 6.20
N ASP A 58 21.48 12.90 5.37
CA ASP A 58 20.35 13.80 5.69
C ASP A 58 19.52 13.30 6.88
N PHE A 59 19.30 11.99 7.00
CA PHE A 59 18.62 11.41 8.15
C PHE A 59 19.43 11.65 9.44
N ILE A 60 20.74 11.40 9.39
CA ILE A 60 21.63 11.58 10.54
C ILE A 60 21.75 13.05 10.96
N SER A 61 21.80 13.98 9.99
CA SER A 61 21.99 15.40 10.30
C SER A 61 20.87 15.94 11.19
N VAL A 62 19.63 15.49 11.00
CA VAL A 62 18.48 15.89 11.85
C VAL A 62 18.73 15.58 13.32
N PHE A 63 19.30 14.41 13.63
CA PHE A 63 19.56 14.03 15.01
C PHE A 63 20.85 14.64 15.55
N ASN A 64 21.90 14.76 14.72
CA ASN A 64 23.17 15.39 15.11
C ASN A 64 23.03 16.89 15.42
N GLU A 65 22.15 17.60 14.71
CA GLU A 65 21.86 19.02 14.98
C GLU A 65 21.25 19.24 16.37
N ILE A 66 20.55 18.24 16.91
CA ILE A 66 19.92 18.28 18.23
C ILE A 66 20.87 17.74 19.30
N ASP A 67 21.57 16.65 18.99
CA ASP A 67 22.47 15.95 19.91
C ASP A 67 23.77 15.56 19.22
N ILE A 68 24.84 16.28 19.56
CA ILE A 68 26.20 16.08 19.04
C ILE A 68 26.75 14.69 19.42
N SER A 69 26.22 14.05 20.47
CA SER A 69 26.63 12.72 20.89
C SER A 69 25.98 11.58 20.08
N PHE A 70 25.05 11.90 19.17
CA PHE A 70 24.39 10.91 18.34
C PHE A 70 25.38 10.18 17.42
N SER A 71 25.35 8.85 17.46
CA SER A 71 26.29 8.00 16.73
C SER A 71 25.70 7.47 15.43
N ARG A 72 26.27 7.90 14.30
CA ARG A 72 25.95 7.34 12.97
C ARG A 72 26.21 5.84 12.82
N ASN A 73 27.01 5.25 13.71
CA ASN A 73 27.41 3.85 13.63
C ASN A 73 26.41 2.91 14.32
N ASN A 74 25.47 3.45 15.11
CA ASN A 74 24.48 2.65 15.82
C ASN A 74 23.30 2.28 14.90
N LYS A 75 23.51 1.35 13.97
CA LYS A 75 22.49 0.92 13.00
C LYS A 75 21.18 0.46 13.66
N LYS A 76 21.27 -0.15 14.86
CA LYS A 76 20.08 -0.59 15.61
C LYS A 76 19.24 0.59 16.09
N GLU A 77 19.88 1.64 16.59
CA GLU A 77 19.19 2.86 17.00
C GLU A 77 18.57 3.57 15.79
N LEU A 78 19.29 3.62 14.66
CA LEU A 78 18.76 4.17 13.40
C LEU A 78 17.50 3.41 12.93
N SER A 79 17.51 2.08 12.95
CA SER A 79 16.34 1.25 12.62
C SER A 79 15.15 1.53 13.53
N VAL A 80 15.38 1.68 14.84
CA VAL A 80 14.34 2.03 15.82
C VAL A 80 13.76 3.42 15.58
N LEU A 81 14.61 4.42 15.31
CA LEU A 81 14.18 5.77 15.00
C LEU A 81 13.38 5.83 13.70
N ALA A 82 13.84 5.13 12.66
CA ALA A 82 13.11 4.99 11.40
C ALA A 82 11.74 4.34 11.61
N GLY A 83 11.67 3.24 12.39
CA GLY A 83 10.42 2.59 12.75
C GLY A 83 9.43 3.53 13.46
N ASN A 84 9.91 4.35 14.39
CA ASN A 84 9.07 5.33 15.09
C ASN A 84 8.58 6.47 14.18
N ILE A 85 9.44 6.94 13.26
CA ILE A 85 9.06 7.90 12.22
C ILE A 85 7.97 7.30 11.32
N LEU A 86 8.14 6.06 10.86
CA LEU A 86 7.13 5.37 10.05
C LEU A 86 5.78 5.26 10.78
N VAL A 87 5.79 4.90 12.07
CA VAL A 87 4.58 4.82 12.91
C VAL A 87 3.87 6.17 13.04
N HIS A 88 4.63 7.27 13.09
CA HIS A 88 4.10 8.64 13.12
C HIS A 88 3.53 9.04 11.75
N LEU A 89 4.29 8.82 10.67
CA LEU A 89 3.87 9.14 9.31
C LEU A 89 2.67 8.30 8.85
N MET A 90 2.49 7.09 9.36
CA MET A 90 1.29 6.28 9.16
C MET A 90 0.01 6.98 9.66
N GLU A 91 0.08 7.99 10.52
CA GLU A 91 -1.10 8.74 10.96
C GLU A 91 -1.55 9.79 9.92
N HIS A 92 -0.66 10.17 9.01
CA HIS A 92 -0.92 11.13 7.93
C HIS A 92 -1.53 10.45 6.70
N ALA A 93 -2.63 11.00 6.18
CA ALA A 93 -3.40 10.38 5.10
C ALA A 93 -2.58 10.16 3.82
N ASP A 94 -1.69 11.10 3.48
CA ASP A 94 -0.97 11.12 2.21
C ASP A 94 0.07 10.00 2.08
N PHE A 95 0.73 9.64 3.19
CA PHE A 95 1.86 8.70 3.21
C PHE A 95 1.49 7.30 3.72
N LYS A 96 0.31 7.16 4.34
CA LYS A 96 -0.12 5.96 5.07
C LYS A 96 -0.05 4.71 4.19
N LEU A 97 -0.59 4.75 2.97
CA LEU A 97 -0.62 3.59 2.07
C LEU A 97 0.78 3.21 1.56
N ASP A 98 1.60 4.20 1.21
CA ASP A 98 2.96 3.97 0.70
C ASP A 98 3.81 3.26 1.74
N ILE A 99 3.71 3.70 3.00
CA ILE A 99 4.39 3.07 4.13
C ILE A 99 3.90 1.64 4.34
N ILE A 100 2.57 1.44 4.36
CA ILE A 100 1.96 0.12 4.57
C ILE A 100 2.43 -0.88 3.51
N PHE A 101 2.32 -0.51 2.23
CA PHE A 101 2.69 -1.40 1.14
C PHE A 101 4.18 -1.71 1.17
N THR A 102 5.04 -0.72 1.36
CA THR A 102 6.50 -0.91 1.41
C THR A 102 6.91 -1.83 2.57
N ILE A 103 6.32 -1.67 3.76
CA ILE A 103 6.60 -2.55 4.91
C ILE A 103 6.14 -3.99 4.63
N ILE A 104 4.92 -4.15 4.11
CA ILE A 104 4.36 -5.48 3.86
C ILE A 104 5.18 -6.22 2.80
N CYS A 105 5.71 -5.53 1.78
CA CYS A 105 6.57 -6.13 0.76
C CYS A 105 7.83 -6.80 1.34
N LEU A 106 8.29 -6.41 2.54
CA LEU A 106 9.49 -6.96 3.17
C LEU A 106 9.21 -7.86 4.39
N SER A 107 7.95 -7.99 4.80
CA SER A 107 7.57 -8.61 6.09
C SER A 107 7.83 -10.11 6.18
N LYS A 108 7.97 -10.82 5.05
CA LYS A 108 8.14 -12.28 4.98
C LYS A 108 9.54 -12.71 4.54
N TYR A 109 10.52 -11.80 4.51
CA TYR A 109 11.89 -12.12 4.11
C TYR A 109 12.80 -12.59 5.27
N ASN A 110 12.22 -12.93 6.43
CA ASN A 110 12.95 -13.33 7.65
C ASN A 110 14.05 -12.34 8.08
N ILE A 111 13.81 -11.05 7.84
CA ILE A 111 14.71 -9.98 8.28
C ILE A 111 14.41 -9.68 9.74
N ASP A 112 15.43 -9.76 10.60
CA ASP A 112 15.32 -9.46 12.02
C ASP A 112 15.05 -7.97 12.24
N VAL A 113 13.80 -7.63 12.58
CA VAL A 113 13.39 -6.27 12.94
C VAL A 113 13.36 -6.10 14.46
N LEU A 114 13.82 -4.94 14.93
CA LEU A 114 13.90 -4.64 16.37
C LEU A 114 12.54 -4.27 16.97
N ILE A 115 11.60 -3.79 16.13
CA ILE A 115 10.25 -3.38 16.56
C ILE A 115 9.21 -4.06 15.64
N PRO A 116 8.90 -5.36 15.86
CA PRO A 116 7.90 -6.07 15.07
C PRO A 116 6.50 -5.43 15.09
N GLN A 117 6.18 -4.68 16.15
CA GLN A 117 4.89 -3.99 16.32
C GLN A 117 4.62 -2.97 15.21
N VAL A 118 5.65 -2.45 14.53
CA VAL A 118 5.49 -1.56 13.36
C VAL A 118 4.84 -2.33 12.20
N ILE A 119 5.26 -3.58 11.97
CA ILE A 119 4.71 -4.45 10.94
C ILE A 119 3.25 -4.80 11.29
N GLU A 120 2.99 -5.19 12.53
CA GLU A 120 1.63 -5.48 13.01
C GLU A 120 0.70 -4.29 12.83
N LYS A 121 1.16 -3.08 13.19
CA LYS A 121 0.40 -1.83 12.99
C LYS A 121 0.09 -1.59 11.51
N ALA A 122 1.03 -1.86 10.60
CA ALA A 122 0.80 -1.75 9.16
C ALA A 122 -0.32 -2.68 8.67
N TYR A 123 -0.31 -3.94 9.11
CA TYR A 123 -1.37 -4.92 8.80
C TYR A 123 -2.72 -4.51 9.37
N THR A 124 -2.77 -4.04 10.62
CA THR A 124 -4.02 -3.59 11.25
C THR A 124 -4.60 -2.38 10.52
N ILE A 125 -3.78 -1.39 10.21
CA ILE A 125 -4.25 -0.20 9.49
C ILE A 125 -4.71 -0.57 8.08
N PHE A 126 -3.99 -1.44 7.38
CA PHE A 126 -4.42 -1.94 6.06
C PHE A 126 -5.82 -2.55 6.12
N GLY A 127 -6.05 -3.47 7.07
CA GLY A 127 -7.35 -4.12 7.25
C GLY A 127 -8.46 -3.12 7.54
N TYR A 128 -8.21 -2.15 8.44
CA TYR A 128 -9.16 -1.10 8.77
C TYR A 128 -9.51 -0.23 7.55
N LEU A 129 -8.52 0.30 6.83
CA LEU A 129 -8.75 1.16 5.67
C LEU A 129 -9.48 0.42 4.53
N SER A 130 -9.12 -0.85 4.32
CA SER A 130 -9.79 -1.66 3.33
C SER A 130 -11.25 -1.93 3.69
N ALA A 131 -11.55 -2.23 4.95
CA ALA A 131 -12.92 -2.43 5.42
C ALA A 131 -13.70 -1.11 5.34
N GLU A 132 -13.13 0.00 5.80
CA GLU A 132 -13.73 1.33 5.72
C GLU A 132 -14.09 1.72 4.27
N THR A 133 -13.27 1.33 3.29
CA THR A 133 -13.52 1.64 1.88
C THR A 133 -14.69 0.81 1.31
N ARG A 134 -14.80 -0.46 1.69
CA ARG A 134 -15.76 -1.42 1.09
C ARG A 134 -17.07 -1.53 1.83
N GLU A 135 -17.05 -1.34 3.14
CA GLU A 135 -18.22 -1.45 4.01
C GLU A 135 -18.86 -0.07 4.27
N ARG A 136 -18.37 0.99 3.61
CA ARG A 136 -18.94 2.33 3.72
C ARG A 136 -20.38 2.33 3.24
N GLU A 137 -21.29 2.66 4.15
CA GLU A 137 -22.68 2.93 3.77
C GLU A 137 -22.76 4.21 2.93
N MET A 138 -23.46 4.11 1.80
CA MET A 138 -23.74 5.27 0.96
C MET A 138 -24.72 6.22 1.64
N ALA A 139 -24.20 7.30 2.23
CA ALA A 139 -25.03 8.35 2.80
C ALA A 139 -25.56 9.30 1.71
N CYS A 140 -26.54 8.85 0.93
CA CYS A 140 -27.24 9.71 -0.03
C CYS A 140 -28.13 10.73 0.69
N LYS A 141 -27.83 12.02 0.51
CA LYS A 141 -28.67 13.10 1.06
C LYS A 141 -29.94 13.24 0.23
N ILE A 142 -31.10 13.23 0.89
CA ILE A 142 -32.39 13.46 0.23
C ILE A 142 -32.54 14.94 -0.11
N ILE A 143 -32.73 15.25 -1.39
CA ILE A 143 -33.01 16.61 -1.86
C ILE A 143 -34.53 16.81 -1.90
N SER A 144 -35.06 17.75 -1.12
CA SER A 144 -36.47 18.12 -1.17
C SER A 144 -36.71 19.24 -2.18
N THR A 145 -37.57 19.00 -3.17
CA THR A 145 -37.95 20.00 -4.17
C THR A 145 -39.31 20.66 -3.87
N LYS A 146 -39.92 20.39 -2.72
CA LYS A 146 -41.29 20.86 -2.40
C LYS A 146 -41.37 22.40 -2.34
N SER A 147 -40.44 23.03 -1.64
CA SER A 147 -40.38 24.49 -1.49
C SER A 147 -40.19 25.22 -2.83
N LEU A 148 -39.45 24.65 -3.77
CA LEU A 148 -39.20 25.23 -5.09
C LEU A 148 -40.47 25.23 -5.96
N LYS A 149 -41.23 24.13 -5.94
CA LYS A 149 -42.49 24.02 -6.71
C LYS A 149 -43.57 24.95 -6.17
N GLU A 150 -43.67 25.05 -4.84
CA GLU A 150 -44.61 25.95 -4.17
C GLU A 150 -44.30 27.43 -4.45
N TYR A 151 -43.02 27.81 -4.47
CA TYR A 151 -42.61 29.17 -4.79
C TYR A 151 -42.81 29.52 -6.28
N ALA A 152 -42.52 28.58 -7.19
CA ALA A 152 -42.78 28.76 -8.63
C ALA A 152 -44.27 28.96 -8.96
N LEU A 153 -45.17 28.32 -8.20
CA LEU A 153 -46.61 28.53 -8.33
C LEU A 153 -47.02 29.94 -7.85
N LYS A 154 -46.46 30.42 -6.74
CA LYS A 154 -46.71 31.79 -6.24
C LYS A 154 -46.26 32.89 -7.21
N LEU A 155 -45.17 32.66 -7.95
CA LEU A 155 -44.68 33.59 -8.96
C LEU A 155 -45.56 33.67 -10.22
N LYS A 156 -46.32 32.62 -10.55
CA LYS A 156 -47.17 32.60 -11.75
C LYS A 156 -48.37 33.54 -11.67
N ASP A 157 -48.82 33.85 -10.45
CA ASP A 157 -50.04 34.60 -10.20
C ASP A 157 -49.78 36.11 -9.95
N LEU A 158 -48.54 36.58 -10.13
CA LEU A 158 -48.13 37.97 -9.90
C LEU A 158 -48.05 38.78 -11.20
N ALA A 159 -48.63 39.99 -11.18
CA ALA A 159 -48.61 40.92 -12.32
C ALA A 159 -47.35 41.81 -12.35
N GLU A 160 -46.76 42.13 -11.19
CA GLU A 160 -45.51 42.89 -11.03
C GLU A 160 -44.69 42.33 -9.86
N MET A 161 -43.36 42.37 -9.94
CA MET A 161 -42.46 41.95 -8.85
C MET A 161 -42.05 43.13 -7.97
N GLY A 162 -42.34 43.05 -6.67
CA GLY A 162 -41.80 43.93 -5.65
C GLY A 162 -40.49 43.42 -5.06
N THR A 163 -39.96 44.13 -4.07
CA THR A 163 -38.71 43.80 -3.36
C THR A 163 -38.77 42.48 -2.57
N GLU A 164 -39.94 42.07 -2.07
CA GLU A 164 -40.12 40.80 -1.36
C GLU A 164 -40.01 39.60 -2.31
N GLU A 165 -40.58 39.73 -3.51
CA GLU A 165 -40.53 38.73 -4.57
C GLU A 165 -39.10 38.57 -5.10
N ILE A 166 -38.37 39.67 -5.29
CA ILE A 166 -36.94 39.64 -5.68
C ILE A 166 -36.10 38.90 -4.61
N THR A 167 -36.36 39.16 -3.33
CA THR A 167 -35.66 38.50 -2.23
C THR A 167 -36.03 37.02 -2.12
N GLY A 168 -37.29 36.67 -2.34
CA GLY A 168 -37.77 35.28 -2.42
C GLY A 168 -37.18 34.51 -3.61
N LEU A 169 -36.98 35.19 -4.76
CA LEU A 169 -36.32 34.61 -5.92
C LEU A 169 -34.85 34.34 -5.62
N ALA A 170 -34.14 35.28 -4.98
CA ALA A 170 -32.76 35.10 -4.57
C ALA A 170 -32.59 33.91 -3.60
N THR A 171 -33.50 33.75 -2.61
CA THR A 171 -33.47 32.61 -1.69
C THR A 171 -33.78 31.27 -2.37
N THR A 172 -34.68 31.28 -3.36
CA THR A 172 -34.98 30.11 -4.20
C THR A 172 -33.80 29.72 -5.06
N ILE A 173 -33.12 30.68 -5.70
CA ILE A 173 -31.89 30.46 -6.47
C ILE A 173 -30.79 29.87 -5.57
N ASN A 174 -30.61 30.39 -4.36
CA ASN A 174 -29.65 29.83 -3.39
C ASN A 174 -30.01 28.39 -2.96
N THR A 175 -31.31 28.08 -2.86
CA THR A 175 -31.80 26.72 -2.57
C THR A 175 -31.56 25.77 -3.74
N ILE A 176 -31.70 26.25 -4.98
CA ILE A 176 -31.34 25.48 -6.17
C ILE A 176 -29.84 25.24 -6.20
N ALA A 177 -29.02 26.27 -5.97
CA ALA A 177 -27.57 26.15 -5.95
C ALA A 177 -27.11 25.14 -4.89
N SER A 178 -27.66 25.19 -3.66
CA SER A 178 -27.35 24.21 -2.62
C SER A 178 -27.81 22.80 -2.98
N SER A 179 -28.97 22.66 -3.62
CA SER A 179 -29.49 21.38 -4.11
C SER A 179 -28.60 20.78 -5.21
N ILE A 180 -28.10 21.60 -6.13
CA ILE A 180 -27.14 21.18 -7.16
C ILE A 180 -25.83 20.73 -6.51
N SER A 181 -25.29 21.48 -5.56
CA SER A 181 -24.08 21.09 -4.82
C SER A 181 -24.27 19.76 -4.08
N MET A 182 -25.44 19.53 -3.46
CA MET A 182 -25.76 18.24 -2.84
C MET A 182 -25.88 17.12 -3.86
N LEU A 183 -26.47 17.38 -5.04
CA LEU A 183 -26.56 16.39 -6.12
C LEU A 183 -25.17 16.00 -6.62
N MET A 184 -24.28 16.98 -6.82
CA MET A 184 -22.89 16.74 -7.21
C MET A 184 -22.15 15.92 -6.16
N GLN A 185 -22.38 16.19 -4.87
CA GLN A 185 -21.82 15.38 -3.78
C GLN A 185 -22.34 13.94 -3.84
N ASN A 186 -23.66 13.74 -3.94
CA ASN A 186 -24.27 12.41 -4.04
C ASN A 186 -23.75 11.64 -5.27
N GLN A 187 -23.59 12.31 -6.42
CA GLN A 187 -23.06 11.71 -7.64
C GLN A 187 -21.61 11.27 -7.46
N SER A 188 -20.77 12.10 -6.82
CA SER A 188 -19.37 11.75 -6.52
C SER A 188 -19.28 10.53 -5.60
N GLU A 189 -20.05 10.49 -4.52
CA GLU A 189 -20.08 9.33 -3.61
C GLU A 189 -20.62 8.07 -4.29
N THR A 190 -21.65 8.20 -5.13
CA THR A 190 -22.19 7.08 -5.92
C THR A 190 -21.16 6.54 -6.90
N LYS A 191 -20.41 7.42 -7.57
CA LYS A 191 -19.35 7.00 -8.49
C LYS A 191 -18.29 6.17 -7.77
N LYS A 192 -17.81 6.64 -6.61
CA LYS A 192 -16.82 5.91 -5.79
C LYS A 192 -17.35 4.53 -5.38
N ALA A 193 -18.61 4.45 -4.94
CA ALA A 193 -19.21 3.16 -4.55
C ALA A 193 -19.34 2.20 -5.74
N ILE A 194 -19.74 2.70 -6.91
CA ILE A 194 -19.82 1.89 -8.14
C ILE A 194 -18.44 1.35 -8.53
N GLU A 195 -17.37 2.13 -8.41
CA GLU A 195 -16.00 1.69 -8.69
C GLU A 195 -15.60 0.51 -7.79
N VAL A 196 -15.90 0.59 -6.49
CA VAL A 196 -15.67 -0.50 -5.53
C VAL A 196 -16.50 -1.74 -5.89
N TYR A 197 -17.81 -1.60 -6.15
CA TYR A 197 -18.65 -2.76 -6.50
C TYR A 197 -18.27 -3.40 -7.83
N HIS A 198 -17.82 -2.61 -8.79
CA HIS A 198 -17.34 -3.12 -10.06
C HIS A 198 -16.05 -3.94 -9.87
N GLU A 199 -15.11 -3.44 -9.08
CA GLU A 199 -13.91 -4.19 -8.68
C GLU A 199 -14.28 -5.50 -7.98
N ASP A 200 -15.10 -5.45 -6.92
CA ASP A 200 -15.50 -6.63 -6.16
C ASP A 200 -16.23 -7.66 -7.06
N SER A 201 -17.07 -7.21 -7.99
CA SER A 201 -17.73 -8.08 -8.96
C SER A 201 -16.73 -8.74 -9.92
N ASN A 202 -15.69 -8.04 -10.35
CA ASN A 202 -14.65 -8.61 -11.20
C ASN A 202 -13.81 -9.65 -10.45
N ILE A 203 -13.48 -9.37 -9.19
CA ILE A 203 -12.78 -10.32 -8.31
C ILE A 203 -13.66 -11.56 -8.09
N LEU A 204 -14.96 -11.39 -7.83
CA LEU A 204 -15.88 -12.52 -7.70
C LEU A 204 -15.97 -13.32 -9.01
N ALA A 205 -16.09 -12.67 -10.16
CA ALA A 205 -16.11 -13.34 -11.45
C ALA A 205 -14.84 -14.17 -11.67
N TRP A 206 -13.66 -13.63 -11.33
CA TRP A 206 -12.39 -14.34 -11.37
C TRP A 206 -12.35 -15.54 -10.41
N LEU A 207 -12.77 -15.35 -9.15
CA LEU A 207 -12.80 -16.40 -8.12
C LEU A 207 -13.77 -17.55 -8.40
N PHE A 208 -14.86 -17.31 -9.12
CA PHE A 208 -15.86 -18.34 -9.46
C PHE A 208 -15.67 -18.90 -10.87
N GLY A 209 -15.01 -18.14 -11.75
CA GLY A 209 -14.62 -18.61 -13.08
C GLY A 209 -13.53 -19.69 -13.03
N ASN A 210 -12.76 -19.76 -11.94
CA ASN A 210 -11.64 -20.72 -11.79
C ASN A 210 -10.67 -20.67 -12.98
N TRP A 211 -10.47 -19.47 -13.54
CA TRP A 211 -9.75 -19.23 -14.79
C TRP A 211 -8.70 -18.15 -14.57
N SER A 212 -7.49 -18.39 -15.09
CA SER A 212 -6.43 -17.39 -15.12
C SER A 212 -6.53 -16.60 -16.41
N ASN A 213 -6.73 -15.29 -16.29
CA ASN A 213 -6.90 -14.40 -17.44
C ASN A 213 -5.59 -14.20 -18.19
N ASP A 214 -4.46 -14.09 -17.50
CA ASP A 214 -3.15 -13.88 -18.09
C ASP A 214 -2.64 -15.16 -18.78
N LEU A 215 -2.89 -16.33 -18.19
CA LEU A 215 -2.52 -17.60 -18.80
C LEU A 215 -3.52 -18.10 -19.85
N GLY A 216 -4.74 -17.58 -19.84
CA GLY A 216 -5.80 -18.04 -20.74
C GLY A 216 -6.16 -19.51 -20.54
N ILE A 217 -6.12 -20.02 -19.30
CA ILE A 217 -6.42 -21.41 -18.98
C ILE A 217 -7.28 -21.56 -17.72
N ALA A 218 -8.01 -22.68 -17.66
CA ALA A 218 -8.72 -23.11 -16.46
C ALA A 218 -7.73 -23.67 -15.43
N LEU A 219 -7.87 -23.24 -14.17
CA LEU A 219 -7.07 -23.75 -13.07
C LEU A 219 -7.54 -25.15 -12.69
N THR A 220 -6.60 -26.09 -12.66
CA THR A 220 -6.90 -27.50 -12.35
C THR A 220 -5.77 -28.12 -11.54
N LYS A 221 -6.07 -29.26 -10.91
CA LYS A 221 -5.10 -30.07 -10.15
C LYS A 221 -3.98 -30.68 -11.00
N LYS A 222 -3.91 -30.39 -12.30
CA LYS A 222 -2.80 -30.75 -13.18
C LYS A 222 -1.69 -29.70 -13.19
N ILE A 223 -1.99 -28.47 -12.78
CA ILE A 223 -1.07 -27.33 -12.77
C ILE A 223 -0.45 -27.23 -11.38
N ALA A 224 0.87 -27.02 -11.28
CA ALA A 224 1.52 -26.85 -9.98
C ALA A 224 1.32 -25.41 -9.49
N GLN A 225 1.12 -25.26 -8.17
CA GLN A 225 0.91 -23.96 -7.55
C GLN A 225 2.07 -22.98 -7.80
N LYS A 226 3.31 -23.46 -7.81
CA LYS A 226 4.52 -22.64 -8.07
C LYS A 226 4.51 -21.96 -9.45
N ASP A 227 3.90 -22.60 -10.45
CA ASP A 227 3.91 -22.12 -11.83
C ASP A 227 2.92 -20.95 -12.02
N VAL A 228 1.93 -20.82 -11.13
CA VAL A 228 0.83 -19.86 -11.28
C VAL A 228 0.72 -18.84 -10.16
N ALA A 229 1.33 -19.07 -9.00
CA ALA A 229 1.02 -18.25 -7.81
C ALA A 229 1.37 -16.76 -7.96
N LEU A 230 2.53 -16.45 -8.53
CA LEU A 230 2.92 -15.05 -8.79
C LEU A 230 2.05 -14.41 -9.86
N ILE A 231 1.55 -15.20 -10.82
CA ILE A 231 0.66 -14.74 -11.88
C ILE A 231 -0.74 -14.45 -11.30
N LEU A 232 -1.29 -15.35 -10.49
CA LEU A 232 -2.58 -15.15 -9.83
C LEU A 232 -2.55 -13.94 -8.86
N ALA A 233 -1.42 -13.72 -8.19
CA ALA A 233 -1.21 -12.53 -7.38
C ALA A 233 -1.24 -11.24 -8.21
N LYS A 234 -0.55 -11.26 -9.36
CA LYS A 234 -0.55 -10.16 -10.33
C LYS A 234 -1.94 -9.92 -10.91
N GLU A 235 -2.67 -10.97 -11.28
CA GLU A 235 -4.06 -10.87 -11.76
C GLU A 235 -4.97 -10.24 -10.70
N LEU A 236 -4.87 -10.69 -9.45
CA LEU A 236 -5.65 -10.08 -8.37
C LEU A 236 -5.29 -8.61 -8.18
N ALA A 237 -3.99 -8.28 -8.20
CA ALA A 237 -3.55 -6.88 -8.12
C ALA A 237 -4.10 -6.07 -9.28
N ASP A 238 -4.15 -6.62 -10.50
CA ASP A 238 -4.71 -5.99 -11.68
C ASP A 238 -6.18 -5.67 -11.61
N LEU A 239 -6.97 -6.55 -10.99
CA LEU A 239 -8.39 -6.34 -10.76
C LEU A 239 -8.65 -5.18 -9.79
N VAL A 240 -7.68 -4.87 -8.91
CA VAL A 240 -7.80 -3.77 -7.96
C VAL A 240 -7.50 -2.43 -8.62
N SER A 241 -8.50 -1.56 -8.57
CA SER A 241 -8.49 -0.17 -9.06
C SER A 241 -8.69 0.84 -7.94
N VAL A 242 -9.32 0.44 -6.83
CA VAL A 242 -9.57 1.29 -5.67
C VAL A 242 -8.64 0.90 -4.53
N MET A 243 -7.87 1.88 -4.04
CA MET A 243 -6.87 1.71 -2.99
C MET A 243 -7.45 2.03 -1.60
N PRO A 244 -7.11 1.26 -0.54
CA PRO A 244 -6.38 0.00 -0.59
C PRO A 244 -7.25 -1.15 -1.13
N GLY A 245 -6.60 -2.17 -1.68
CA GLY A 245 -7.29 -3.38 -2.13
C GLY A 245 -7.96 -4.18 -1.00
N PRO A 246 -8.67 -5.27 -1.33
CA PRO A 246 -9.62 -5.92 -0.42
C PRO A 246 -8.97 -6.64 0.78
N TYR A 247 -9.46 -6.45 2.00
CA TYR A 247 -8.93 -7.12 3.19
C TYR A 247 -8.91 -8.66 3.11
N PRO A 248 -9.82 -9.37 2.40
CA PRO A 248 -9.72 -10.82 2.22
C PRO A 248 -8.76 -11.29 1.11
N ILE A 249 -7.75 -10.50 0.69
CA ILE A 249 -6.74 -10.90 -0.33
C ILE A 249 -6.18 -12.30 -0.07
N VAL A 250 -5.79 -12.59 1.17
CA VAL A 250 -5.20 -13.89 1.55
C VAL A 250 -6.18 -15.02 1.26
N SER A 251 -7.46 -14.84 1.58
CA SER A 251 -8.52 -15.81 1.31
C SER A 251 -8.79 -15.99 -0.18
N PHE A 252 -8.73 -14.89 -0.95
CA PHE A 252 -8.92 -14.91 -2.41
C PHE A 252 -7.80 -15.67 -3.12
N LEU A 253 -6.54 -15.36 -2.78
CA LEU A 253 -5.37 -16.06 -3.31
C LEU A 253 -5.39 -17.53 -2.91
N ASN A 254 -5.67 -17.83 -1.64
CA ASN A 254 -5.74 -19.21 -1.16
C ASN A 254 -6.79 -20.01 -1.93
N LYS A 255 -7.99 -19.45 -2.16
CA LYS A 255 -9.05 -20.11 -2.92
C LYS A 255 -8.60 -20.47 -4.35
N MET A 256 -7.92 -19.57 -5.05
CA MET A 256 -7.46 -19.83 -6.43
C MET A 256 -6.28 -20.81 -6.46
N LEU A 257 -5.35 -20.70 -5.51
CA LEU A 257 -4.24 -21.63 -5.37
C LEU A 257 -4.71 -23.05 -5.01
N ASP A 258 -5.76 -23.18 -4.22
CA ASP A 258 -6.37 -24.45 -3.84
C ASP A 258 -7.02 -25.20 -5.01
N LEU A 259 -7.16 -24.58 -6.19
CA LEU A 259 -7.56 -25.28 -7.41
C LEU A 259 -6.40 -26.05 -8.06
N CYS A 260 -5.16 -25.67 -7.74
CA CYS A 260 -3.94 -26.21 -8.30
C CYS A 260 -3.32 -27.30 -7.39
N LYS A 261 -2.29 -27.99 -7.90
CA LYS A 261 -1.57 -29.04 -7.17
C LYS A 261 -0.49 -28.42 -6.28
N SER A 262 -0.48 -28.83 -5.02
CA SER A 262 0.60 -28.51 -4.08
C SER A 262 1.59 -29.67 -4.05
N ASP A 263 2.86 -29.39 -4.32
CA ASP A 263 3.93 -30.40 -4.34
C ASP A 263 4.81 -30.33 -3.08
N THR A 264 5.08 -29.13 -2.57
CA THR A 264 5.83 -28.90 -1.34
C THR A 264 5.16 -27.82 -0.48
N LYS A 265 5.54 -27.77 0.81
CA LYS A 265 5.03 -26.78 1.76
C LYS A 265 5.65 -25.40 1.55
N ASN A 266 6.95 -25.36 1.27
CA ASN A 266 7.73 -24.15 1.11
C ASN A 266 8.47 -24.16 -0.22
N TYR A 267 8.67 -22.97 -0.79
CA TYR A 267 9.43 -22.73 -2.01
C TYR A 267 10.42 -21.59 -1.78
N SER A 268 11.57 -21.63 -2.46
CA SER A 268 12.47 -20.48 -2.52
C SER A 268 11.97 -19.46 -3.54
N LEU A 269 12.41 -18.20 -3.41
CA LEU A 269 12.08 -17.16 -4.40
C LEU A 269 12.60 -17.54 -5.80
N VAL A 270 13.77 -18.19 -5.86
CA VAL A 270 14.38 -18.64 -7.12
C VAL A 270 13.47 -19.64 -7.83
N GLU A 271 12.96 -20.64 -7.10
CA GLU A 271 12.03 -21.64 -7.66
C GLU A 271 10.76 -20.99 -8.21
N MET A 272 10.23 -19.99 -7.51
CA MET A 272 9.02 -19.26 -7.91
C MET A 272 9.24 -18.44 -9.19
N VAL A 273 10.37 -17.73 -9.27
CA VAL A 273 10.68 -16.86 -10.42
C VAL A 273 11.06 -17.69 -11.64
N ASP A 274 11.83 -18.75 -11.48
CA ASP A 274 12.25 -19.60 -12.60
C ASP A 274 11.08 -20.42 -13.17
N ALA A 275 10.03 -20.70 -12.38
CA ALA A 275 8.82 -21.38 -12.84
C ALA A 275 7.97 -20.56 -13.83
N ILE A 276 8.07 -19.22 -13.81
CA ILE A 276 7.34 -18.35 -14.73
C ILE A 276 7.98 -18.41 -16.12
N ASP A 277 7.17 -18.53 -17.17
CA ASP A 277 7.65 -18.49 -18.54
C ASP A 277 8.24 -17.11 -18.92
N GLY A 278 8.99 -17.06 -20.02
CA GLY A 278 9.66 -15.83 -20.46
C GLY A 278 8.70 -14.72 -20.90
N ASP A 279 7.53 -15.08 -21.44
CA ASP A 279 6.57 -14.14 -22.00
C ASP A 279 5.73 -13.47 -20.90
N MET A 280 5.36 -14.22 -19.86
CA MET A 280 4.73 -13.71 -18.66
C MET A 280 5.69 -12.84 -17.84
N LYS A 281 6.96 -13.23 -17.72
CA LYS A 281 8.00 -12.36 -17.13
C LYS A 281 8.03 -11.00 -17.85
N GLN A 282 8.01 -11.00 -19.18
CA GLN A 282 7.98 -9.80 -19.98
C GLN A 282 6.71 -8.97 -19.74
N SER A 283 5.54 -9.60 -19.74
CA SER A 283 4.24 -8.96 -19.45
C SER A 283 4.21 -8.27 -18.08
N ILE A 284 4.76 -8.91 -17.05
CA ILE A 284 4.88 -8.34 -15.70
C ILE A 284 5.78 -7.09 -15.72
N ILE A 285 6.94 -7.19 -16.37
CA ILE A 285 7.93 -6.09 -16.44
C ILE A 285 7.35 -4.87 -17.16
N GLU A 286 6.63 -5.09 -18.26
CA GLU A 286 6.01 -4.02 -19.06
C GLU A 286 4.91 -3.30 -18.28
N LYS A 287 4.14 -4.04 -17.48
CA LYS A 287 3.01 -3.47 -16.74
C LYS A 287 3.39 -2.74 -15.46
N TYR A 288 4.30 -3.31 -14.68
CA TYR A 288 4.67 -2.77 -13.37
C TYR A 288 6.02 -2.08 -13.38
N ASN A 289 6.43 -1.57 -14.56
CA ASN A 289 7.67 -0.84 -14.82
C ASN A 289 8.71 -1.13 -13.74
N CYS A 290 9.23 -2.37 -13.71
CA CYS A 290 10.00 -2.87 -12.57
C CYS A 290 11.30 -2.04 -12.46
N THR A 291 11.21 -0.88 -11.82
CA THR A 291 12.16 0.21 -11.98
C THR A 291 13.41 -0.08 -11.19
N SER A 292 14.53 0.47 -11.67
CA SER A 292 15.83 0.39 -11.04
C SER A 292 15.97 1.23 -9.78
N GLU A 293 14.99 2.07 -9.42
CA GLU A 293 15.15 3.09 -8.38
C GLU A 293 14.96 2.51 -6.97
N THR A 294 14.03 1.58 -6.75
CA THR A 294 13.77 0.98 -5.43
C THR A 294 13.55 -0.53 -5.43
N PRO A 295 14.42 -1.33 -6.08
CA PRO A 295 14.23 -2.78 -6.14
C PRO A 295 14.26 -3.44 -4.78
N GLU A 296 14.98 -2.86 -3.81
CA GLU A 296 15.06 -3.41 -2.45
C GLU A 296 13.71 -3.32 -1.71
N ASN A 297 12.71 -2.62 -2.25
CA ASN A 297 11.34 -2.60 -1.75
C ASN A 297 10.38 -3.49 -2.54
N THR A 298 10.81 -4.03 -3.70
CA THR A 298 10.04 -4.95 -4.54
C THR A 298 10.88 -6.16 -4.97
N PRO A 299 11.27 -7.03 -4.02
CA PRO A 299 12.25 -8.07 -4.33
C PRO A 299 11.77 -9.11 -5.34
N ILE A 300 10.47 -9.44 -5.41
CA ILE A 300 9.93 -10.38 -6.41
C ILE A 300 9.97 -9.76 -7.79
N LEU A 301 9.44 -8.55 -7.97
CA LEU A 301 9.43 -7.85 -9.26
C LEU A 301 10.85 -7.61 -9.78
N PHE A 302 11.78 -7.23 -8.90
CA PHE A 302 13.18 -7.09 -9.27
C PHE A 302 13.84 -8.42 -9.64
N SER A 303 13.47 -9.52 -8.97
CA SER A 303 13.94 -10.86 -9.31
C SER A 303 13.43 -11.31 -10.67
N ILE A 304 12.16 -11.07 -10.98
CA ILE A 304 11.55 -11.34 -12.30
C ILE A 304 12.30 -10.61 -13.41
N LYS A 305 12.58 -9.31 -13.21
CA LYS A 305 13.37 -8.51 -14.16
C LYS A 305 14.77 -9.06 -14.34
N SER A 306 15.47 -9.32 -13.23
CA SER A 306 16.86 -9.82 -13.27
C SER A 306 16.94 -11.20 -13.95
N ALA A 307 15.97 -12.08 -13.69
CA ALA A 307 15.88 -13.39 -14.32
C ALA A 307 15.66 -13.28 -15.84
N ARG A 308 14.85 -12.31 -16.29
CA ARG A 308 14.61 -12.04 -17.71
C ARG A 308 15.87 -11.49 -18.40
N ASP A 309 16.54 -10.52 -17.80
CA ASP A 309 17.69 -9.83 -18.39
C ASP A 309 18.92 -10.74 -18.53
N VAL A 310 19.19 -11.57 -17.52
CA VAL A 310 20.40 -12.39 -17.43
C VAL A 310 20.20 -13.78 -18.05
N ASN A 311 18.94 -14.27 -18.09
CA ASN A 311 18.53 -15.56 -18.67
C ASN A 311 19.35 -16.79 -18.19
N LYS A 312 19.91 -16.70 -16.98
CA LYS A 312 20.68 -17.76 -16.30
C LYS A 312 20.43 -17.72 -14.77
N PRO A 313 19.80 -18.75 -14.18
CA PRO A 313 19.46 -18.82 -12.75
C PRO A 313 20.59 -18.45 -11.79
N GLU A 314 21.75 -19.09 -11.98
CA GLU A 314 22.92 -18.93 -11.13
C GLU A 314 23.50 -17.50 -11.11
N VAL A 315 23.28 -16.74 -12.19
CA VAL A 315 23.85 -15.40 -12.34
C VAL A 315 22.88 -14.36 -11.81
N TRP A 316 21.58 -14.47 -12.13
CA TRP A 316 20.61 -13.47 -11.67
C TRP A 316 20.42 -13.52 -10.15
N LYS A 317 20.47 -14.71 -9.53
CA LYS A 317 20.33 -14.84 -8.08
C LYS A 317 21.43 -14.13 -7.30
N HIS A 318 22.66 -14.15 -7.81
CA HIS A 318 23.80 -13.44 -7.21
C HIS A 318 23.64 -11.92 -7.37
N VAL A 319 23.20 -11.45 -8.55
CA VAL A 319 22.94 -10.02 -8.79
C VAL A 319 21.89 -9.49 -7.81
N VAL A 320 20.79 -10.23 -7.64
CA VAL A 320 19.72 -9.86 -6.71
C VAL A 320 20.21 -9.90 -5.26
N SER A 321 20.85 -10.99 -4.83
CA SER A 321 21.31 -11.11 -3.44
C SER A 321 22.31 -10.01 -3.07
N SER A 322 23.24 -9.69 -3.98
CA SER A 322 24.22 -8.61 -3.79
C SER A 322 23.56 -7.24 -3.64
N ARG A 323 22.42 -7.02 -4.31
CA ARG A 323 21.71 -5.75 -4.27
C ARG A 323 20.79 -5.63 -3.06
N MET A 324 20.07 -6.70 -2.73
CA MET A 324 19.13 -6.76 -1.61
C MET A 324 19.84 -6.75 -0.25
N GLY A 325 21.09 -7.23 -0.20
CA GLY A 325 21.84 -7.36 1.06
C GLY A 325 21.47 -8.61 1.87
N PHE A 326 20.72 -9.55 1.29
CA PHE A 326 20.40 -10.86 1.86
C PHE A 326 20.36 -11.95 0.79
N GLU A 327 20.59 -13.21 1.18
CA GLU A 327 20.64 -14.34 0.25
C GLU A 327 19.23 -14.84 -0.11
N ILE A 328 18.78 -14.58 -1.34
CA ILE A 328 17.42 -14.93 -1.78
C ILE A 328 17.15 -16.44 -1.84
N ASP A 329 18.19 -17.26 -1.99
CA ASP A 329 18.10 -18.72 -2.12
C ASP A 329 17.82 -19.39 -0.76
N SER A 330 18.24 -18.73 0.32
CA SER A 330 18.01 -19.17 1.71
C SER A 330 16.58 -18.92 2.19
N ILE A 331 15.85 -18.03 1.53
CA ILE A 331 14.53 -17.58 1.96
C ILE A 331 13.49 -18.54 1.42
N GLN A 332 12.80 -19.20 2.34
CA GLN A 332 11.71 -20.11 2.03
C GLN A 332 10.43 -19.63 2.67
N ASN A 333 9.38 -19.54 1.87
CA ASN A 333 8.04 -19.18 2.31
C ASN A 333 7.00 -20.14 1.72
N SER A 334 5.80 -20.09 2.30
CA SER A 334 4.67 -20.78 1.69
C SER A 334 4.32 -20.15 0.35
N ILE A 335 3.66 -20.92 -0.52
CA ILE A 335 3.18 -20.40 -1.81
C ILE A 335 2.25 -19.19 -1.64
N LEU A 336 1.42 -19.22 -0.59
CA LEU A 336 0.47 -18.17 -0.29
C LEU A 336 1.17 -16.90 0.16
N ASP A 337 2.22 -17.01 0.96
CA ASP A 337 3.04 -15.86 1.36
C ASP A 337 3.73 -15.22 0.15
N TRP A 338 4.26 -16.02 -0.80
CA TRP A 338 4.85 -15.47 -2.03
C TRP A 338 3.82 -14.75 -2.91
N ALA A 339 2.64 -15.35 -3.10
CA ALA A 339 1.55 -14.71 -3.82
C ALA A 339 1.09 -13.41 -3.12
N PHE A 340 1.01 -13.44 -1.79
CA PHE A 340 0.66 -12.28 -0.99
C PHE A 340 1.69 -11.15 -1.14
N LEU A 341 2.98 -11.44 -1.06
CA LEU A 341 4.03 -10.45 -1.27
C LEU A 341 3.98 -9.87 -2.69
N MET A 342 3.85 -10.72 -3.71
CA MET A 342 3.78 -10.28 -5.12
C MET A 342 2.61 -9.34 -5.35
N TYR A 343 1.45 -9.64 -4.77
CA TYR A 343 0.30 -8.75 -4.81
C TYR A 343 0.65 -7.37 -4.24
N PHE A 344 1.28 -7.30 -3.05
CA PHE A 344 1.63 -6.02 -2.44
C PHE A 344 2.72 -5.26 -3.20
N GLU A 345 3.68 -5.95 -3.81
CA GLU A 345 4.68 -5.30 -4.69
C GLU A 345 4.00 -4.66 -5.90
N CYS A 346 3.04 -5.34 -6.52
CA CYS A 346 2.23 -4.79 -7.61
C CYS A 346 1.43 -3.56 -7.16
N MET A 347 0.84 -3.60 -5.96
CA MET A 347 0.08 -2.49 -5.39
C MET A 347 0.95 -1.28 -5.03
N LEU A 348 2.18 -1.52 -4.57
CA LEU A 348 3.16 -0.47 -4.32
C LEU A 348 3.49 0.29 -5.60
N ILE A 349 3.79 -0.43 -6.70
CA ILE A 349 4.07 0.23 -7.99
C ILE A 349 2.87 1.02 -8.49
N LYS A 350 1.67 0.42 -8.48
CA LYS A 350 0.43 1.13 -8.86
C LYS A 350 0.25 2.43 -8.07
N ARG A 351 0.58 2.40 -6.78
CA ARG A 351 0.47 3.58 -5.92
C ARG A 351 1.49 4.66 -6.24
N LEU A 352 2.71 4.29 -6.62
CA LEU A 352 3.78 5.24 -6.99
C LEU A 352 3.56 5.89 -8.38
N GLU A 353 2.78 5.26 -9.25
CA GLU A 353 2.45 5.77 -10.59
C GLU A 353 1.20 6.67 -10.63
N MET A 354 0.39 6.68 -9.57
CA MET A 354 -0.82 7.53 -9.40
C MET A 354 -0.48 8.88 -8.79
#